data_AF-A0A1A6HBE1-F1
#
_entry.id   AF-A0A1A6HBE1-F1
#
_cell.length_a   1.000
_cell.length_b   1.000
_cell.length_c   1.000
_cell.angle_alpha   90.00
_cell.angle_beta   90.00
_cell.angle_gamma   90.00
#
_symmetry.space_group_name_H-M   'P 1'
#
loop_
_entity.id
_entity.type
_entity.pdbx_description
1 polymer ?
#
loop_
_entity_poly.entity_id
_entity_poly.type
_entity_poly.pdbx_seq_one_letter_code
_entity_poly.pdbx_strand_id
1 'polypeptide(L)'
;MGLLLLVSSLLPWDHVISTSDDQMSNEELYNKLISISHRTHIVARKMYKILTEDLLKVIINVSNAWRYPLKLLTPAVLTHLGSYDGMLARAVEVNYGSEAILQGAKVLLSRVQPGFEENVYPDWPELKQLRSSNEDTHLSAFHTLFYCLHKDIQKVKRYLRILRGR
;
A
#
# COMPACT_ATOMS: atom_id res chain seq x y z
N MET A 1 25.24 -0.92 -4.49
CA MET A 1 24.06 -0.39 -5.21
C MET A 1 23.74 1.03 -4.74
N GLY A 2 24.73 1.95 -4.77
CA GLY A 2 24.59 3.31 -4.23
C GLY A 2 24.93 4.42 -5.24
N LEU A 3 25.13 4.07 -6.51
CA LEU A 3 25.59 5.00 -7.55
C LEU A 3 24.51 5.43 -8.54
N LEU A 4 23.26 4.98 -8.39
CA LEU A 4 22.18 5.31 -9.34
C LEU A 4 21.28 6.48 -8.91
N LEU A 5 21.48 7.07 -7.71
CA LEU A 5 20.67 8.21 -7.26
C LEU A 5 21.28 9.58 -7.60
N LEU A 6 22.51 9.64 -8.13
CA LEU A 6 23.13 10.92 -8.53
C LEU A 6 22.78 11.36 -9.96
N VAL A 7 22.25 10.47 -10.79
CA VAL A 7 21.92 10.80 -12.20
C VAL A 7 20.53 11.43 -12.33
N SER A 8 19.61 11.15 -11.39
CA SER A 8 18.22 11.62 -11.51
C SER A 8 17.99 13.06 -11.03
N SER A 9 19.00 13.68 -10.41
CA SER A 9 19.00 15.10 -10.04
C SER A 9 19.47 16.04 -11.15
N LEU A 10 19.86 15.52 -12.33
CA LEU A 10 20.45 16.32 -13.42
C LEU A 10 19.44 16.89 -14.42
N LEU A 11 18.19 16.42 -14.45
CA LEU A 11 17.19 16.85 -15.44
C LEU A 11 16.55 18.24 -15.22
N PRO A 12 16.59 18.90 -14.03
CA PRO A 12 16.10 20.28 -13.91
C PRO A 12 17.14 21.37 -14.26
N TRP A 13 18.42 21.02 -14.47
CA TRP A 13 19.49 22.03 -14.52
C TRP A 13 19.58 22.78 -15.86
N ASP A 14 19.02 22.23 -16.94
CA ASP A 14 19.07 22.87 -18.27
C ASP A 14 18.30 24.21 -18.34
N HIS A 15 17.44 24.51 -17.36
CA HIS A 15 16.76 25.81 -17.25
C HIS A 15 17.31 26.75 -16.18
N VAL A 16 18.21 26.27 -15.30
CA VAL A 16 18.77 27.09 -14.21
C VAL A 16 20.04 27.85 -14.64
N ILE A 17 20.69 27.42 -15.73
CA ILE A 17 21.98 27.98 -16.19
C ILE A 17 21.80 29.18 -17.16
N SER A 18 20.57 29.57 -17.50
CA SER A 18 20.30 30.64 -18.48
C SER A 18 20.54 32.08 -17.98
N THR A 19 20.89 32.31 -16.72
CA THR A 19 21.21 33.66 -16.22
C THR A 19 22.72 33.80 -16.10
N SER A 20 23.31 34.76 -16.82
CA SER A 20 24.74 35.05 -16.91
C SER A 20 25.46 34.94 -15.56
N ASP A 21 26.19 33.84 -15.37
CA ASP A 21 26.93 33.49 -14.14
C ASP A 21 28.18 34.37 -13.93
N ASP A 22 28.55 35.17 -14.94
CA ASP A 22 29.78 35.98 -14.99
C ASP A 22 29.80 37.23 -14.09
N GLN A 23 28.75 37.51 -13.31
CA GLN A 23 28.65 38.72 -12.47
C GLN A 23 28.43 38.47 -10.97
N MET A 24 28.23 37.23 -10.55
CA MET A 24 27.81 36.95 -9.17
C MET A 24 29.03 36.71 -8.27
N SER A 25 29.06 37.33 -7.09
CA SER A 25 30.11 37.07 -6.10
C SER A 25 30.01 35.64 -5.56
N ASN A 26 31.12 35.09 -5.08
CA ASN A 26 31.13 33.76 -4.47
C ASN A 26 30.12 33.64 -3.31
N GLU A 27 29.92 34.71 -2.54
CA GLU A 27 28.97 34.73 -1.42
C GLU A 27 27.52 34.63 -1.89
N GLU A 28 27.16 35.36 -2.95
CA GLU A 28 25.83 35.26 -3.58
C GLU A 28 25.59 33.87 -4.19
N LEU A 29 26.63 33.26 -4.79
CA LEU A 29 26.60 31.88 -5.26
C LEU A 29 26.32 30.90 -4.11
N TYR A 30 27.05 31.01 -2.99
CA TYR A 30 26.84 30.15 -1.82
C TYR A 30 25.42 30.31 -1.26
N ASN A 31 24.92 31.53 -1.11
CA ASN A 31 23.58 31.80 -0.63
C ASN A 31 22.50 31.23 -1.56
N LYS A 32 22.68 31.36 -2.88
CA LYS A 32 21.79 30.78 -3.90
C LYS A 32 21.76 29.24 -3.79
N LEU A 33 22.92 28.60 -3.66
CA LEU A 33 23.02 27.14 -3.53
C LEU A 33 22.35 26.62 -2.26
N ILE A 34 22.55 27.29 -1.12
CA ILE A 34 21.89 26.94 0.15
C ILE A 34 20.36 27.07 0.01
N SER A 35 19.89 28.17 -0.59
CA SER A 35 18.45 28.40 -0.83
C SER A 35 17.83 27.34 -1.73
N ILE A 36 18.51 26.98 -2.84
CA ILE A 36 18.07 25.91 -3.74
C ILE A 36 18.03 24.57 -3.01
N SER A 37 19.09 24.23 -2.27
CA SER A 37 19.17 22.98 -1.50
C SER A 37 18.03 22.85 -0.49
N HIS A 38 17.78 23.92 0.27
CA HIS A 38 16.69 23.97 1.24
C HIS A 38 15.31 23.79 0.59
N ARG A 39 15.05 24.49 -0.52
CA ARG A 39 13.79 24.36 -1.27
C ARG A 39 13.60 22.94 -1.81
N THR A 40 14.63 22.38 -2.43
CA THR A 40 14.61 21.02 -2.98
C THR A 40 14.32 19.99 -1.89
N HIS A 41 14.97 20.10 -0.73
CA HIS A 41 14.72 19.24 0.41
C HIS A 41 13.27 19.33 0.91
N ILE A 42 12.70 20.53 1.01
CA ILE A 42 11.29 20.72 1.40
C ILE A 42 10.34 20.05 0.40
N VAL A 43 10.54 20.26 -0.90
CA VAL A 43 9.70 19.69 -1.95
C VAL A 43 9.78 18.16 -1.93
N ALA A 44 10.99 17.59 -1.88
CA ALA A 44 11.19 16.15 -1.80
C ALA A 44 10.51 15.53 -0.57
N ARG A 45 10.63 16.18 0.59
CA ARG A 45 9.97 15.74 1.83
C ARG A 45 8.44 15.78 1.69
N LYS A 46 7.88 16.79 1.04
CA LYS A 46 6.43 16.90 0.81
C LYS A 46 5.92 15.81 -0.14
N MET A 47 6.62 15.58 -1.25
CA MET A 47 6.30 14.50 -2.19
C MET A 47 6.30 13.14 -1.49
N TYR A 48 7.32 12.91 -0.65
CA TYR A 48 7.42 11.69 0.14
C TYR A 48 6.26 11.52 1.13
N LYS A 49 5.83 12.60 1.80
CA LYS A 49 4.68 12.56 2.72
C LYS A 49 3.41 12.16 1.97
N ILE A 50 3.13 12.79 0.83
CA ILE A 50 1.96 12.49 -0.02
C ILE A 50 1.99 11.03 -0.47
N LEU A 51 3.12 10.54 -0.98
CA LEU A 51 3.27 9.14 -1.38
C LEU A 51 3.02 8.18 -0.21
N THR A 52 3.48 8.52 0.99
CA THR A 52 3.23 7.72 2.20
C THR A 52 1.75 7.64 2.53
N GLU A 53 1.06 8.78 2.52
CA GLU A 53 -0.39 8.85 2.77
C GLU A 53 -1.17 8.01 1.76
N ASP A 54 -0.89 8.16 0.48
CA ASP A 54 -1.61 7.46 -0.59
C ASP A 54 -1.41 5.94 -0.52
N LEU A 55 -0.17 5.49 -0.29
CA LEU A 55 0.10 4.06 -0.12
C LEU A 55 -0.58 3.46 1.11
N LEU A 56 -0.59 4.18 2.23
CA LEU A 56 -1.29 3.76 3.44
C LEU A 56 -2.80 3.69 3.24
N LYS A 57 -3.40 4.69 2.57
CA LYS A 57 -4.82 4.68 2.19
C LYS A 57 -5.16 3.48 1.33
N VAL A 58 -4.33 3.15 0.33
CA VAL A 58 -4.54 1.97 -0.52
C VAL A 58 -4.45 0.68 0.30
N ILE A 59 -3.47 0.55 1.22
CA ILE A 59 -3.35 -0.62 2.10
C ILE A 59 -4.59 -0.78 2.97
N ILE A 60 -5.05 0.30 3.61
CA ILE A 60 -6.25 0.29 4.46
C ILE A 60 -7.46 -0.12 3.63
N ASN A 61 -7.64 0.50 2.46
CA ASN A 61 -8.78 0.26 1.59
C ASN A 61 -8.87 -1.20 1.13
N VAL A 62 -7.76 -1.76 0.66
CA VAL A 62 -7.70 -3.18 0.26
C VAL A 62 -7.96 -4.09 1.46
N SER A 63 -7.30 -3.84 2.60
CA SER A 63 -7.43 -4.70 3.78
C SER A 63 -8.84 -4.66 4.37
N ASN A 64 -9.50 -3.49 4.33
CA ASN A 64 -10.87 -3.34 4.84
C ASN A 64 -11.90 -4.02 3.92
N ALA A 65 -11.71 -3.97 2.60
CA ALA A 65 -12.54 -4.70 1.64
C ALA A 65 -12.54 -6.23 1.90
N TRP A 66 -11.42 -6.77 2.40
CA TRP A 66 -11.28 -8.19 2.74
C TRP A 66 -11.82 -8.57 4.12
N ARG A 67 -12.17 -7.61 4.98
CA ARG A 67 -12.59 -7.89 6.37
C ARG A 67 -13.84 -8.76 6.43
N TYR A 68 -14.86 -8.45 5.64
CA TYR A 68 -16.09 -9.24 5.60
C TYR A 68 -15.90 -10.61 4.90
N PRO A 69 -15.28 -10.69 3.70
CA PRO A 69 -14.95 -11.98 3.08
C PRO A 69 -14.18 -12.94 3.99
N LEU A 70 -13.14 -12.45 4.69
CA LEU A 70 -12.31 -13.28 5.58
C LEU A 70 -13.07 -13.76 6.82
N LYS A 71 -14.00 -12.94 7.35
CA LYS A 71 -14.91 -13.36 8.42
C LYS A 71 -15.82 -14.51 7.99
N LEU A 72 -16.29 -14.51 6.74
CA LEU A 72 -17.13 -15.57 6.18
C LEU A 72 -16.34 -16.80 5.73
N LEU A 73 -15.05 -16.64 5.47
CA LEU A 73 -14.19 -17.71 4.95
C LEU A 73 -14.07 -18.87 5.94
N THR A 74 -13.84 -18.60 7.23
CA THR A 74 -13.63 -19.64 8.24
C THR A 74 -14.80 -20.65 8.32
N PRO A 75 -16.06 -20.23 8.51
CA PRO A 75 -17.17 -21.18 8.53
C PRO A 75 -17.39 -21.87 7.18
N ALA A 76 -17.15 -21.19 6.04
CA ALA A 76 -17.30 -21.81 4.73
C ALA A 76 -16.23 -22.90 4.50
N VAL A 77 -14.98 -22.63 4.88
CA VAL A 77 -13.87 -23.60 4.83
C VAL A 77 -14.15 -24.78 5.74
N LEU A 78 -14.62 -24.56 6.98
CA LEU A 78 -14.98 -25.65 7.89
C LEU A 78 -16.02 -26.59 7.26
N THR A 79 -17.06 -26.03 6.63
CA THR A 79 -18.16 -26.82 6.04
C THR A 79 -17.76 -27.55 4.76
N HIS A 80 -17.08 -26.88 3.83
CA HIS A 80 -16.88 -27.40 2.47
C HIS A 80 -15.45 -27.89 2.21
N LEU A 81 -14.47 -27.35 2.92
CA LEU A 81 -13.04 -27.64 2.73
C LEU A 81 -12.38 -28.21 4.00
N GLY A 82 -13.15 -28.54 5.05
CA GLY A 82 -12.62 -28.90 6.36
C GLY A 82 -11.85 -30.22 6.37
N SER A 83 -12.13 -31.10 5.40
CA SER A 83 -11.38 -32.34 5.16
C SER A 83 -10.05 -32.12 4.46
N TYR A 84 -9.84 -30.96 3.83
CA TYR A 84 -8.57 -30.63 3.17
C TYR A 84 -7.57 -30.16 4.22
N ASP A 85 -6.46 -30.88 4.31
CA ASP A 85 -5.47 -30.69 5.36
C ASP A 85 -4.97 -29.23 5.43
N GLY A 86 -4.97 -28.68 6.64
CA GLY A 86 -4.51 -27.33 6.96
C GLY A 86 -5.33 -26.17 6.40
N MET A 87 -6.39 -26.38 5.60
CA MET A 87 -7.16 -25.27 5.00
C MET A 87 -7.81 -24.37 6.07
N LEU A 88 -8.42 -24.97 7.09
CA LEU A 88 -9.03 -24.22 8.18
C LEU A 88 -8.01 -23.39 8.96
N ALA A 89 -6.85 -23.97 9.29
CA ALA A 89 -5.77 -23.28 10.01
C ALA A 89 -5.26 -22.07 9.20
N ARG A 90 -5.05 -22.23 7.88
CA ARG A 90 -4.62 -21.15 6.99
C ARG A 90 -5.67 -20.04 6.86
N ALA A 91 -6.96 -20.39 6.80
CA ALA A 91 -8.03 -19.40 6.76
C ALA A 91 -8.05 -18.51 8.02
N VAL A 92 -7.87 -19.13 9.19
CA VAL A 92 -7.76 -18.42 10.47
C VAL A 92 -6.52 -17.53 10.51
N GLU A 93 -5.36 -18.06 10.10
CA GLU A 93 -4.10 -17.31 10.06
C GLU A 93 -4.19 -16.06 9.17
N VAL A 94 -4.74 -16.20 7.96
CA VAL A 94 -4.91 -15.06 7.04
C VAL A 94 -5.89 -14.03 7.58
N ASN A 95 -6.99 -14.47 8.20
CA ASN A 95 -7.96 -13.55 8.80
C ASN A 95 -7.30 -12.68 9.89
N TYR A 96 -6.58 -13.31 10.81
CA TYR A 96 -5.84 -12.61 11.86
C TYR A 96 -4.75 -11.68 11.29
N GLY A 97 -3.95 -12.18 10.35
CA GLY A 97 -2.88 -11.40 9.73
C GLY A 97 -3.41 -10.17 8.99
N SER A 98 -4.53 -10.29 8.27
CA SER A 98 -5.17 -9.18 7.55
C SER A 98 -5.66 -8.09 8.50
N GLU A 99 -6.26 -8.48 9.64
CA GLU A 99 -6.71 -7.51 10.65
C GLU A 99 -5.52 -6.78 11.28
N ALA A 100 -4.44 -7.49 11.61
CA ALA A 100 -3.22 -6.88 12.15
C ALA A 100 -2.60 -5.85 11.17
N ILE A 101 -2.59 -6.17 9.87
CA ILE A 101 -2.14 -5.24 8.82
C ILE A 101 -3.03 -4.00 8.76
N LEU A 102 -4.35 -4.17 8.78
CA LEU A 102 -5.31 -3.07 8.76
C LEU A 102 -5.10 -2.10 9.93
N GLN A 103 -5.03 -2.63 11.16
CA GLN A 103 -4.82 -1.82 12.36
C GLN A 103 -3.46 -1.12 12.35
N GLY A 104 -2.40 -1.83 11.96
CA GLY A 104 -1.07 -1.24 11.83
C GLY A 104 -1.03 -0.08 10.82
N ALA A 105 -1.68 -0.25 9.67
CA ALA A 105 -1.76 0.79 8.64
C ALA A 105 -2.55 2.02 9.12
N LYS A 106 -3.66 1.83 9.85
CA LYS A 106 -4.43 2.92 10.47
C LYS A 106 -3.59 3.73 11.46
N VAL A 107 -2.84 3.06 12.33
CA VAL A 107 -1.93 3.72 13.28
C VAL A 107 -0.82 4.48 12.57
N LEU A 108 -0.29 3.95 11.46
CA LEU A 108 0.70 4.67 10.67
C LEU A 108 0.10 5.90 9.98
N LEU A 109 -1.09 5.78 9.41
CA LEU A 109 -1.74 6.90 8.72
C LEU A 109 -2.09 8.03 9.69
N SER A 110 -2.60 7.72 10.90
CA SER A 110 -2.96 8.75 11.88
C SER A 110 -1.78 9.61 12.33
N ARG A 111 -0.55 9.08 12.26
CA ARG A 111 0.69 9.83 12.53
C ARG A 111 1.08 10.78 11.40
N VAL A 112 0.64 10.52 10.17
CA VAL A 112 0.98 11.30 8.98
C VAL A 112 -0.14 12.31 8.64
N GLN A 113 -1.38 11.86 8.74
CA GLN A 113 -2.62 12.60 8.47
C GLN A 113 -3.66 12.28 9.56
N PRO A 114 -3.84 13.17 10.56
CA PRO A 114 -4.93 13.07 11.52
C PRO A 114 -6.29 13.21 10.83
N GLY A 115 -7.32 12.50 11.31
CA GLY A 115 -8.71 12.65 10.82
C GLY A 115 -9.05 11.89 9.54
N PHE A 116 -8.37 10.78 9.24
CA PHE A 116 -8.76 9.91 8.13
C PHE A 116 -10.10 9.21 8.41
N GLU A 117 -11.06 9.37 7.51
CA GLU A 117 -12.33 8.63 7.53
C GLU A 117 -12.23 7.37 6.67
N GLU A 118 -12.69 6.25 7.24
CA GLU A 118 -12.66 4.96 6.58
C GLU A 118 -13.79 4.85 5.55
N ASN A 119 -13.44 4.36 4.35
CA ASN A 119 -14.45 4.10 3.34
C ASN A 119 -15.38 2.95 3.76
N VAL A 120 -16.67 3.11 3.49
CA VAL A 120 -17.65 2.03 3.60
C VAL A 120 -17.54 1.15 2.36
N TYR A 121 -17.33 -0.14 2.56
CA TYR A 121 -17.23 -1.11 1.46
C TYR A 121 -18.57 -1.80 1.23
N PRO A 122 -19.01 -1.92 -0.03
CA PRO A 122 -20.23 -2.66 -0.34
C PRO A 122 -20.06 -4.13 0.00
N ASP A 123 -21.18 -4.77 0.32
CA ASP A 123 -21.23 -6.22 0.47
C ASP A 123 -20.84 -6.91 -0.84
N TRP A 124 -20.25 -8.10 -0.73
CA TRP A 124 -19.93 -8.95 -1.87
C TRP A 124 -21.02 -10.02 -2.02
N PRO A 125 -22.06 -9.80 -2.83
CA PRO A 125 -23.18 -10.73 -2.96
C PRO A 125 -22.74 -12.11 -3.47
N GLU A 126 -21.63 -12.18 -4.21
CA GLU A 126 -21.03 -13.39 -4.76
C GLU A 126 -20.55 -14.35 -3.66
N LEU A 127 -20.29 -13.87 -2.43
CA LEU A 127 -19.87 -14.72 -1.31
C LEU A 127 -20.91 -15.77 -0.93
N LYS A 128 -22.18 -15.58 -1.32
CA LYS A 128 -23.23 -16.61 -1.15
C LYS A 128 -22.87 -17.91 -1.87
N GLN A 129 -22.11 -17.84 -2.96
CA GLN A 129 -21.69 -19.01 -3.74
C GLN A 129 -20.73 -19.92 -2.97
N LEU A 130 -20.01 -19.41 -1.97
CA LEU A 130 -19.16 -20.22 -1.07
C LEU A 130 -19.96 -21.27 -0.29
N ARG A 131 -21.28 -21.09 -0.17
CA ARG A 131 -22.20 -21.99 0.53
C ARG A 131 -23.12 -22.73 -0.44
N SER A 132 -22.82 -22.72 -1.74
CA SER A 132 -23.62 -23.43 -2.73
C SER A 132 -23.61 -24.93 -2.45
N SER A 133 -24.76 -25.57 -2.57
CA SER A 133 -24.87 -27.04 -2.54
C SER A 133 -24.33 -27.70 -3.80
N ASN A 134 -24.16 -26.94 -4.89
CA ASN A 134 -23.49 -27.40 -6.09
C ASN A 134 -21.96 -27.30 -5.91
N GLU A 135 -21.29 -28.45 -6.00
CA GLU A 135 -19.85 -28.60 -5.77
C GLU A 135 -19.01 -27.74 -6.72
N ASP A 136 -19.23 -27.85 -8.03
CA ASP A 136 -18.50 -27.04 -9.03
C ASP A 136 -18.64 -25.54 -8.77
N THR A 137 -19.83 -25.10 -8.37
CA THR A 137 -20.13 -23.70 -8.08
C THR A 137 -19.36 -23.22 -6.85
N HIS A 138 -19.40 -23.95 -5.73
CA HIS A 138 -18.66 -23.50 -4.54
C HIS A 138 -17.15 -23.62 -4.72
N LEU A 139 -16.64 -24.65 -5.42
CA LEU A 139 -15.21 -24.84 -5.66
C LEU A 139 -14.67 -23.72 -6.55
N SER A 140 -15.40 -23.34 -7.60
CA SER A 140 -15.08 -22.19 -8.44
C SER A 140 -15.08 -20.87 -7.65
N ALA A 141 -16.05 -20.69 -6.74
CA ALA A 141 -16.11 -19.53 -5.86
C ALA A 141 -14.91 -19.46 -4.91
N PHE A 142 -14.52 -20.57 -4.28
CA PHE A 142 -13.31 -20.66 -3.45
C PHE A 142 -12.05 -20.36 -4.24
N HIS A 143 -11.89 -20.96 -5.42
CA HIS A 143 -10.74 -20.71 -6.29
C HIS A 143 -10.60 -19.23 -6.63
N THR A 144 -11.70 -18.60 -7.05
CA THR A 144 -11.74 -17.17 -7.39
C THR A 144 -11.38 -16.31 -6.17
N LEU A 145 -11.97 -16.62 -5.01
CA LEU A 145 -11.72 -15.89 -3.77
C LEU A 145 -10.24 -15.97 -3.36
N PHE A 146 -9.66 -17.17 -3.36
CA PHE A 146 -8.26 -17.38 -2.99
C PHE A 146 -7.29 -16.72 -3.98
N TYR A 147 -7.61 -16.76 -5.27
CA TYR A 147 -6.83 -16.08 -6.29
C TYR A 147 -6.80 -14.55 -6.06
N CYS A 148 -7.97 -13.93 -5.87
CA CYS A 148 -8.08 -12.50 -5.60
C CYS A 148 -7.36 -12.11 -4.30
N LEU A 149 -7.58 -12.88 -3.22
CA LEU A 149 -6.92 -12.68 -1.93
C LEU A 149 -5.40 -12.73 -2.06
N HIS A 150 -4.87 -13.71 -2.79
CA HIS A 150 -3.43 -13.82 -3.04
C HIS A 150 -2.90 -12.58 -3.77
N LYS A 151 -3.57 -12.12 -4.84
CA LYS A 151 -3.15 -10.94 -5.60
C LYS A 151 -3.13 -9.67 -4.74
N ASP A 152 -4.17 -9.48 -3.94
CA ASP A 152 -4.30 -8.30 -3.08
C ASP A 152 -3.32 -8.31 -1.92
N ILE A 153 -3.10 -9.45 -1.26
CA ILE A 153 -2.05 -9.58 -0.23
C ILE A 153 -0.67 -9.30 -0.83
N GLN A 154 -0.38 -9.79 -2.04
CA GLN A 154 0.88 -9.48 -2.73
C GLN A 154 1.02 -7.99 -3.07
N LYS A 155 -0.08 -7.31 -3.39
CA LYS A 155 -0.11 -5.87 -3.62
C LYS A 155 0.19 -5.11 -2.32
N VAL A 156 -0.50 -5.44 -1.22
CA VAL A 156 -0.26 -4.87 0.11
C VAL A 156 1.18 -5.08 0.57
N LYS A 157 1.70 -6.31 0.43
CA LYS A 157 3.09 -6.65 0.76
C LYS A 157 4.10 -5.80 -0.02
N ARG A 158 3.85 -5.55 -1.32
CA ARG A 158 4.69 -4.68 -2.15
C ARG A 158 4.68 -3.24 -1.64
N TYR A 159 3.51 -2.69 -1.33
CA TYR A 159 3.43 -1.33 -0.79
C TYR A 159 4.08 -1.21 0.59
N LEU A 160 3.88 -2.18 1.49
CA LEU A 160 4.59 -2.21 2.78
C LEU A 160 6.11 -2.26 2.59
N ARG A 161 6.62 -2.99 1.59
CA ARG A 161 8.06 -2.98 1.27
C ARG A 161 8.55 -1.62 0.75
N ILE A 162 7.75 -0.91 -0.04
CA ILE A 162 8.07 0.46 -0.47
C ILE A 162 8.07 1.42 0.72
N LEU A 163 7.16 1.22 1.67
CA LEU A 163 7.10 1.99 2.91
C LEU A 163 8.22 1.62 3.91
N ARG A 164 8.74 0.39 3.87
CA ARG A 164 9.82 -0.10 4.76
C ARG A 164 11.22 0.09 4.17
N GLY A 165 11.39 0.05 2.85
CA GLY A 165 12.66 0.21 2.13
C GLY A 165 13.20 1.64 2.19
N ARG A 166 12.97 2.26 3.34
CA ARG A 166 13.26 3.61 3.74
C ARG A 166 14.31 3.53 4.83
#